data_AF-A0A1B6D3V2-F1
#
_entry.id   AF-A0A1B6D3V2-F1
#
_cell.length_a   1.000
_cell.length_b   1.000
_cell.length_c   1.000
_cell.angle_alpha   90.00
_cell.angle_beta   90.00
_cell.angle_gamma   90.00
#
_symmetry.space_group_name_H-M   'P 1'
#
loop_
_entity.id
_entity.type
_entity.pdbx_description
1 polymer ?
#
loop_
_entity_poly.entity_id
_entity_poly.type
_entity_poly.pdbx_seq_one_letter_code
_entity_poly.pdbx_strand_id
1 'polypeptide(L)'
;MFTSYKQKLKLVPKFEIILVRYFISATEKTLFYKNGWRGVVGLEVHAQINTASKLFSGAAVKFGASVNSCVSLFDAAIPGTLPVLNRECVEAGILTSLAL
;
A
#
# COMPACT_ATOMS: atom_id res chain seq x y z
N MET A 1 -23.29 -14.45 -32.86
CA MET A 1 -21.87 -14.44 -33.29
C MET A 1 -21.08 -15.09 -32.16
N PHE A 2 -20.53 -16.29 -32.44
CA PHE A 2 -19.68 -17.16 -31.60
C PHE A 2 -20.28 -17.77 -30.33
N THR A 3 -21.01 -18.86 -30.57
CA THR A 3 -21.24 -19.99 -29.69
C THR A 3 -19.94 -20.77 -29.41
N SER A 4 -19.87 -21.36 -28.20
CA SER A 4 -19.25 -22.65 -27.89
C SER A 4 -17.72 -22.81 -27.98
N TYR A 5 -17.04 -22.63 -26.83
CA TYR A 5 -15.79 -23.35 -26.52
C TYR A 5 -15.74 -23.86 -25.05
N LYS A 6 -16.90 -24.22 -24.48
CA LYS A 6 -16.98 -25.09 -23.31
C LYS A 6 -17.11 -26.55 -23.77
N GLN A 7 -16.01 -27.18 -24.22
CA GLN A 7 -15.83 -28.65 -24.21
C GLN A 7 -14.53 -29.04 -24.91
N LYS A 8 -13.42 -29.03 -24.18
CA LYS A 8 -12.28 -29.95 -24.41
C LYS A 8 -11.31 -29.97 -23.23
N LEU A 9 -11.84 -30.10 -22.00
CA LEU A 9 -11.07 -30.62 -20.87
C LEU A 9 -11.19 -32.15 -20.88
N LYS A 10 -10.61 -32.79 -21.91
CA LYS A 10 -10.30 -34.21 -21.87
C LYS A 10 -8.78 -34.33 -21.94
N LEU A 11 -8.22 -34.62 -20.76
CA LEU A 11 -6.93 -35.29 -20.54
C LEU A 11 -5.82 -34.88 -21.52
N VAL A 12 -5.26 -33.71 -21.30
CA VAL A 12 -4.00 -33.29 -21.95
C VAL A 12 -2.85 -33.77 -21.06
N PRO A 13 -1.86 -34.52 -21.57
CA PRO A 13 -0.76 -35.03 -20.77
C PRO A 13 0.01 -33.88 -20.11
N LYS A 14 0.42 -34.08 -18.85
CA LYS A 14 1.02 -33.07 -17.94
C LYS A 14 2.24 -32.33 -18.54
N PHE A 15 2.85 -32.87 -19.60
CA PHE A 15 3.97 -32.29 -20.35
C PHE A 15 3.58 -31.13 -21.29
N GLU A 16 2.40 -31.15 -21.92
CA GLU A 16 1.98 -30.05 -22.82
C GLU A 16 1.56 -28.79 -22.05
N ILE A 17 1.04 -28.94 -20.83
CA ILE A 17 0.62 -27.81 -19.99
C ILE A 17 1.81 -26.92 -19.59
N ILE A 18 2.99 -27.50 -19.40
CA ILE A 18 4.23 -26.75 -19.10
C ILE A 18 4.67 -25.94 -20.32
N LEU A 19 4.60 -26.54 -21.52
CA LEU A 19 4.94 -25.89 -22.78
C LEU A 19 3.99 -24.74 -23.13
N VAL A 20 2.68 -24.91 -22.90
CA VAL A 20 1.68 -23.84 -23.10
C VAL A 20 1.88 -22.69 -22.13
N ARG A 21 2.20 -22.96 -20.84
CA ARG A 21 2.55 -21.91 -19.87
C ARG A 21 3.83 -21.16 -20.25
N TYR A 22 4.83 -21.86 -20.78
CA TYR A 22 6.10 -21.25 -21.21
C TYR A 22 5.90 -20.37 -22.45
N PHE A 23 5.06 -20.81 -23.41
CA PHE A 23 4.73 -20.05 -24.61
C PHE A 23 3.93 -18.77 -24.29
N ILE A 24 2.91 -18.85 -23.43
CA ILE A 24 2.13 -17.65 -23.02
C ILE A 24 3.03 -16.63 -22.29
N SER A 25 3.90 -17.10 -21.38
CA SER A 25 4.84 -16.26 -20.63
C SER A 25 5.89 -15.56 -21.54
N ALA A 26 6.36 -16.25 -22.58
CA ALA A 26 7.34 -15.69 -23.52
C ALA A 26 6.71 -14.67 -24.50
N THR A 27 5.46 -14.86 -24.91
CA THR A 27 4.75 -13.94 -25.80
C THR A 27 4.31 -12.65 -25.09
N GLU A 28 3.95 -12.70 -23.81
CA GLU A 28 3.58 -11.49 -23.06
C GLU A 28 4.78 -10.55 -22.83
N LYS A 29 5.95 -11.10 -22.45
CA LYS A 29 7.16 -10.28 -22.21
C LYS A 29 7.67 -9.57 -23.46
N THR A 30 7.50 -10.17 -24.64
CA THR A 30 7.97 -9.61 -25.92
C THR A 30 7.03 -8.55 -26.48
N LEU A 31 5.73 -8.61 -26.17
CA LEU A 31 4.74 -7.61 -26.62
C LEU A 31 4.92 -6.22 -25.97
N PHE A 32 5.41 -6.17 -24.72
CA PHE A 32 5.65 -4.88 -24.03
C PHE A 32 6.93 -4.15 -24.50
N TYR A 33 7.89 -4.85 -25.11
CA TYR A 33 9.15 -4.26 -25.56
C TYR A 33 9.08 -3.62 -26.96
N LYS A 34 7.90 -3.67 -27.60
CA LYS A 34 7.75 -3.30 -29.02
C LYS A 34 7.92 -1.79 -29.30
N ASN A 35 7.82 -0.94 -28.29
CA ASN A 35 7.86 0.52 -28.42
C ASN A 35 8.85 1.19 -27.43
N GLY A 36 10.15 1.08 -27.69
CA GLY A 36 11.17 2.09 -27.37
C GLY A 36 11.51 2.46 -25.91
N TRP A 37 10.63 2.38 -24.91
CA TRP A 37 10.88 2.87 -23.54
C TRP A 37 10.04 2.14 -22.49
N ARG A 38 10.54 2.05 -21.25
CA ARG A 38 9.80 1.50 -20.09
C ARG A 38 9.66 2.56 -19.00
N GLY A 39 8.43 2.82 -18.57
CA GLY A 39 8.15 3.72 -17.46
C GLY A 39 8.51 3.07 -16.12
N VAL A 40 9.19 3.82 -15.27
CA VAL A 40 9.48 3.45 -13.87
C VAL A 40 8.82 4.51 -13.00
N VAL A 41 7.87 4.10 -12.16
CA VAL A 41 7.09 5.01 -11.31
C VAL A 41 7.25 4.58 -9.85
N GLY A 42 7.65 5.52 -8.99
CA GLY A 42 7.63 5.37 -7.55
C GLY A 42 6.44 6.12 -6.96
N LEU A 43 5.81 5.56 -5.93
CA LEU A 43 4.73 6.20 -5.18
C LEU A 43 5.18 6.38 -3.74
N GLU A 44 4.94 7.58 -3.20
CA GLU A 44 5.09 7.89 -1.78
C GLU A 44 3.70 8.18 -1.21
N VAL A 45 3.28 7.40 -0.22
CA VAL A 45 1.93 7.46 0.35
C VAL A 45 2.04 7.81 1.83
N HIS A 46 1.38 8.90 2.23
CA HIS A 46 1.23 9.29 3.63
C HIS A 46 -0.19 9.00 4.08
N ALA A 47 -0.35 8.17 5.11
CA ALA A 47 -1.64 7.85 5.71
C ALA A 47 -1.65 8.33 7.17
N GLN A 48 -2.64 9.15 7.52
CA GLN A 48 -2.78 9.63 8.90
C GLN A 48 -3.32 8.50 9.79
N ILE A 49 -2.57 8.16 10.85
CA ILE A 49 -3.01 7.16 11.83
C ILE A 49 -4.20 7.72 12.62
N ASN A 50 -5.28 6.95 12.70
CA ASN A 50 -6.49 7.33 13.41
C ASN A 50 -6.36 7.05 14.92
N THR A 51 -5.78 7.99 15.66
CA THR A 51 -5.66 7.96 17.13
C THR A 51 -6.31 9.18 17.78
N ALA A 52 -6.63 9.07 19.07
CA ALA A 52 -7.23 10.19 19.81
C ALA A 52 -6.25 11.35 20.07
N SER A 53 -4.97 11.04 20.26
CA SER A 53 -3.88 12.00 20.53
C SER A 53 -2.75 11.91 19.49
N LYS A 54 -1.92 12.96 19.43
CA LYS A 54 -0.78 13.06 18.51
C LYS A 54 0.33 12.05 18.85
N LEU A 55 1.29 11.91 17.93
CA LEU A 55 2.39 10.94 18.03
C LEU A 55 3.31 11.18 19.23
N PHE A 56 3.57 12.43 19.59
CA PHE A 56 4.56 12.81 20.61
C PHE A 56 3.98 13.66 21.76
N SER A 57 2.67 13.95 21.72
CA SER A 57 2.02 14.80 22.71
C SER A 57 0.58 14.34 22.99
N GLY A 58 0.06 14.73 24.15
CA GLY A 58 -1.32 14.42 24.56
C GLY A 58 -2.39 15.28 23.89
N ALA A 59 -2.04 16.17 22.95
CA ALA A 59 -3.03 17.00 22.28
C ALA A 59 -3.91 16.15 21.34
N ALA A 60 -5.19 16.52 21.24
CA ALA A 60 -6.16 15.79 20.43
C ALA A 60 -5.87 15.88 18.92
N VAL A 61 -6.21 14.82 18.19
CA VAL A 61 -6.26 14.82 16.73
C VAL A 61 -7.72 14.95 16.32
N LYS A 62 -8.17 16.18 16.02
CA LYS A 62 -9.57 16.47 15.68
C LYS A 62 -9.66 17.34 14.43
N PHE A 63 -10.37 16.83 13.43
CA PHE A 63 -10.69 17.60 12.23
C PHE A 63 -11.66 18.74 12.56
N GLY A 64 -11.46 19.91 11.94
CA GLY A 64 -12.34 21.07 12.09
C GLY A 64 -12.28 21.77 13.46
N ALA A 65 -11.27 21.48 14.29
CA ALA A 65 -11.04 22.23 15.51
C ALA A 65 -10.67 23.70 15.20
N SER A 66 -10.97 24.61 16.13
CA SER A 66 -10.59 26.01 15.95
C SER A 66 -9.06 26.15 15.93
N VAL A 67 -8.57 27.20 15.27
CA VAL A 67 -7.12 27.45 15.13
C VAL A 67 -6.44 27.43 16.49
N ASN A 68 -5.33 26.71 16.59
CA ASN A 68 -4.50 26.56 17.80
C ASN A 68 -5.22 26.00 19.04
N SER A 69 -6.38 25.36 18.89
CA SER A 69 -7.10 24.75 20.03
C SER A 69 -6.67 23.34 20.40
N CYS A 70 -6.06 22.60 19.46
CA CYS A 70 -5.53 21.25 19.69
C CYS A 70 -4.01 21.26 19.70
N VAL A 71 -3.40 22.07 20.58
CA VAL A 71 -1.95 22.29 20.65
C VAL A 71 -1.51 22.16 22.11
N SER A 72 -0.49 21.36 22.37
CA SER A 72 0.22 21.29 23.65
C SER A 72 1.51 22.12 23.61
N LEU A 73 2.17 22.31 24.76
CA LEU A 73 3.45 23.02 24.83
C LEU A 73 4.53 22.38 23.92
N PHE A 74 4.53 21.05 23.83
CA PHE A 74 5.44 20.32 22.96
C PHE A 74 5.17 20.61 21.48
N ASP A 75 3.89 20.63 21.08
CA ASP A 75 3.51 20.93 19.70
C ASP A 75 3.87 22.37 19.29
N ALA A 76 3.88 23.29 20.26
CA ALA A 76 4.33 24.67 20.10
C ALA A 76 5.86 24.83 20.24
N ALA A 77 6.61 23.73 20.35
CA ALA A 77 8.06 23.71 20.50
C ALA A 77 8.59 24.59 21.65
N ILE A 78 7.84 24.66 22.76
CA ILE A 78 8.25 25.44 23.93
C ILE A 78 9.52 24.81 24.53
N PRO A 79 10.56 25.61 24.85
CA PRO A 79 11.79 25.10 25.44
C PRO A 79 11.56 24.30 26.72
N GLY A 80 12.28 23.18 26.87
CA GLY A 80 12.18 22.30 28.03
C GLY A 80 11.08 21.23 27.92
N THR A 81 10.29 21.22 26.84
CA THR A 81 9.37 20.11 26.55
C THR A 81 10.10 18.91 25.96
N LEU A 82 9.61 17.70 26.25
CA LEU A 82 10.17 16.44 25.75
C LEU A 82 9.07 15.62 25.07
N PRO A 83 9.39 14.90 23.98
CA PRO A 83 8.43 14.06 23.28
C PRO A 83 8.06 12.83 24.10
N VAL A 84 6.79 12.44 24.08
CA VAL A 84 6.31 11.16 24.64
C VAL A 84 5.60 10.37 23.56
N LEU A 85 6.19 9.25 23.16
CA LEU A 85 5.70 8.43 22.05
C LEU A 85 4.34 7.79 22.38
N ASN A 86 3.38 7.94 21.46
CA ASN A 86 2.06 7.34 21.56
C ASN A 86 2.10 5.85 21.17
N ARG A 87 1.75 4.99 22.13
CA ARG A 87 1.70 3.53 21.95
C ARG A 87 0.72 3.08 20.88
N GLU A 88 -0.47 3.68 20.81
CA GLU A 88 -1.49 3.33 19.81
C GLU A 88 -1.00 3.61 18.39
N CYS A 89 -0.26 4.71 18.19
CA CYS A 89 0.35 5.03 16.90
C CYS A 89 1.38 3.97 16.48
N VAL A 90 2.20 3.49 17.42
CA VAL A 90 3.20 2.46 17.15
C VAL A 90 2.53 1.13 16.81
N GLU A 91 1.53 0.72 17.59
CA GLU A 91 0.79 -0.52 17.36
C GLU A 91 0.11 -0.50 15.97
N ALA A 92 -0.55 0.60 15.61
CA ALA A 92 -1.15 0.77 14.29
C ALA A 92 -0.12 0.72 13.15
N GLY A 93 1.06 1.31 13.34
CA GLY A 93 2.18 1.26 12.39
C GLY A 93 2.71 -0.17 12.18
N ILE A 94 2.87 -0.93 13.27
CA ILE A 94 3.29 -2.34 13.22
C ILE A 94 2.22 -3.19 12.53
N LEU A 95 0.94 -3.02 12.89
CA LEU A 95 -0.16 -3.75 12.27
C LEU A 95 -0.25 -3.49 10.76
N THR A 96 -0.07 -2.22 10.34
CA THR A 96 -0.04 -1.87 8.92
C THR A 96 1.13 -2.55 8.21
N SER A 97 2.31 -2.58 8.84
CA SER A 97 3.51 -3.26 8.30
C SER A 97 3.36 -4.77 8.21
N LEU A 98 2.51 -5.39 9.04
CA LEU A 98 2.20 -6.82 8.97
C LEU A 98 1.10 -7.14 7.94
N ALA A 99 0.27 -6.15 7.59
CA ALA A 99 -0.86 -6.35 6.68
C ALA A 99 -0.52 -6.13 5.20
N LEU A 100 0.52 -5.35 4.90
CA LEU A 100 1.01 -5.03 3.55
C LEU A 100 2.21 -5.90 3.16
#